data_AF-A0AA94Y2L2-F1
#
_entry.id   AF-A0AA94Y2L2-F1
#
_cell.length_a   1.000
_cell.length_b   1.000
_cell.length_c   1.000
_cell.angle_alpha   90.00
_cell.angle_beta   90.00
_cell.angle_gamma   90.00
#
_symmetry.space_group_name_H-M   'P 1'
#
loop_
_entity.id
_entity.type
_entity.pdbx_description
1 polymer ?
#
loop_
_entity_poly.entity_id
_entity_poly.type
_entity_poly.pdbx_seq_one_letter_code
_entity_poly.pdbx_strand_id
1 'polypeptide(L)'
;MLTEDAPWSKPDFWPDVHWAAIHDNNSVYTYGEKYVNFMKRAMDASEMNLTDFFKKMGLLREINMKVGDYGPAKQITITKEMVGEIENYGKSKSPVPTPVIYYISGNSLDTYKKQLSVQGVFNQGVSNGNLSKTVSHSVWKNVVAFETYAGNELVEVCIVGTGTIDNSSTFIRYPKGATRIEAVSWDGKRTLVCGTR
;
A
#
# COMPACT_ATOMS: atom_id res chain seq x y z
N MET A 1 22.77 -0.96 1.19
CA MET A 1 21.45 -1.06 0.50
C MET A 1 20.35 -0.70 1.49
N LEU A 2 19.25 -0.08 1.07
CA LEU A 2 18.32 0.60 1.99
C LEU A 2 17.82 -0.29 3.15
N THR A 3 17.71 -1.60 3.03
CA THR A 3 17.12 -2.48 4.05
C THR A 3 18.08 -3.48 4.70
N GLU A 4 19.40 -3.40 4.47
CA GLU A 4 20.39 -4.45 4.81
C GLU A 4 20.31 -5.02 6.23
N ASP A 5 19.91 -4.22 7.23
CA ASP A 5 19.88 -4.65 8.63
C ASP A 5 18.50 -5.10 9.15
N ALA A 6 17.45 -5.02 8.32
CA ALA A 6 16.11 -5.43 8.75
C ALA A 6 15.96 -6.95 8.62
N PRO A 7 15.40 -7.66 9.63
CA PRO A 7 15.22 -9.12 9.58
C PRO A 7 14.26 -9.57 8.46
N TRP A 8 13.50 -8.64 7.90
CA TRP A 8 12.59 -8.84 6.78
C TRP A 8 13.17 -8.41 5.42
N SER A 9 14.45 -8.02 5.37
CA SER A 9 15.11 -7.60 4.15
C SER A 9 15.16 -8.74 3.12
N LYS A 10 14.71 -8.46 1.91
CA LYS A 10 14.73 -9.37 0.75
C LYS A 10 15.42 -8.65 -0.42
N PRO A 11 16.77 -8.54 -0.40
CA PRO A 11 17.51 -7.77 -1.41
C PRO A 11 17.30 -8.31 -2.83
N ASP A 12 17.08 -9.63 -2.94
CA ASP A 12 16.86 -10.32 -4.21
C ASP A 12 15.37 -10.47 -4.59
N PHE A 13 14.45 -9.79 -3.89
CA PHE A 13 13.01 -9.87 -4.19
C PHE A 13 12.70 -9.69 -5.68
N TRP A 14 13.25 -8.63 -6.29
CA TRP A 14 13.02 -8.38 -7.71
C TRP A 14 13.76 -9.36 -8.62
N PRO A 15 15.08 -9.62 -8.44
CA PRO A 15 15.75 -10.71 -9.15
C PRO A 15 14.98 -12.03 -9.14
N ASP A 16 14.48 -12.48 -7.99
CA ASP A 16 13.77 -13.75 -7.84
C ASP A 16 12.42 -13.76 -8.57
N VAL A 17 11.63 -12.68 -8.45
CA VAL A 17 10.36 -12.54 -9.20
C VAL A 17 10.60 -12.61 -10.70
N HIS A 18 11.62 -11.91 -11.21
CA HIS A 18 11.94 -11.89 -12.64
C HIS A 18 12.49 -13.23 -13.10
N TRP A 19 13.39 -13.83 -12.34
CA TRP A 19 13.96 -15.14 -12.63
C TRP A 19 12.86 -16.21 -12.75
N ALA A 20 11.96 -16.27 -11.76
CA ALA A 20 10.81 -17.17 -11.80
C ALA A 20 9.91 -16.91 -13.02
N ALA A 21 9.69 -15.64 -13.38
CA ALA A 21 8.89 -15.28 -14.54
C ALA A 21 9.50 -15.71 -15.88
N ILE A 22 10.83 -15.61 -16.03
CA ILE A 22 11.56 -16.02 -17.23
C ILE A 22 11.49 -17.55 -17.42
N HIS A 23 11.62 -18.31 -16.33
CA HIS A 23 11.65 -19.78 -16.38
C HIS A 23 10.27 -20.42 -16.47
N ASP A 24 9.21 -19.72 -16.07
CA ASP A 24 7.81 -20.11 -16.22
C ASP A 24 7.10 -19.27 -17.29
N ASN A 25 7.83 -18.96 -18.38
CA ASN A 25 7.28 -18.19 -19.49
C ASN A 25 6.46 -19.09 -20.45
N ASN A 26 5.30 -19.53 -20.00
CA ASN A 26 4.38 -20.35 -20.79
C ASN A 26 3.37 -19.48 -21.55
N SER A 27 3.37 -19.58 -22.88
CA SER A 27 2.45 -18.84 -23.75
C SER A 27 0.99 -19.28 -23.64
N VAL A 28 0.72 -20.47 -23.07
CA VAL A 28 -0.63 -21.02 -22.89
C VAL A 28 -1.40 -20.30 -21.79
N TYR A 29 -0.72 -19.64 -20.85
CA TYR A 29 -1.40 -18.89 -19.79
C TYR A 29 -2.28 -17.77 -20.37
N THR A 30 -3.53 -17.75 -19.93
CA THR A 30 -4.42 -16.61 -20.05
C THR A 30 -3.82 -15.38 -19.38
N TYR A 31 -4.30 -14.19 -19.75
CA TYR A 31 -3.83 -12.96 -19.11
C TYR A 31 -4.12 -12.95 -17.61
N GLY A 32 -5.29 -13.45 -17.18
CA GLY A 32 -5.61 -13.56 -15.75
C GLY A 32 -4.66 -14.47 -14.99
N GLU A 33 -4.28 -15.62 -15.57
CA GLU A 33 -3.29 -16.53 -14.96
C GLU A 33 -1.94 -15.83 -14.79
N LYS A 34 -1.52 -15.00 -15.75
CA LYS A 34 -0.29 -14.21 -15.62
C LYS A 34 -0.34 -13.22 -14.45
N TYR A 35 -1.48 -12.58 -14.19
CA TYR A 35 -1.66 -11.70 -13.02
C TYR A 35 -1.52 -12.47 -11.70
N VAL A 36 -2.21 -13.60 -11.55
CA VAL A 36 -2.15 -14.36 -10.29
C VAL A 36 -0.82 -15.08 -10.11
N ASN A 37 -0.15 -15.49 -11.20
CA ASN A 37 1.20 -16.07 -11.13
C ASN A 37 2.24 -15.04 -10.68
N PHE A 38 2.11 -13.76 -11.07
CA PHE A 38 2.94 -12.70 -10.49
C PHE A 38 2.77 -12.62 -8.96
N MET A 39 1.54 -12.71 -8.46
CA MET A 39 1.28 -12.67 -7.01
C MET A 39 1.91 -13.87 -6.28
N LYS A 40 1.85 -15.08 -6.87
CA LYS A 40 2.53 -16.28 -6.33
C LYS A 40 4.05 -16.03 -6.25
N ARG A 41 4.66 -15.58 -7.34
CA ARG A 41 6.10 -15.29 -7.43
C ARG A 41 6.55 -14.22 -6.42
N ALA A 42 5.75 -13.17 -6.24
CA ALA A 42 6.03 -12.15 -5.23
C ALA A 42 5.95 -12.72 -3.80
N MET A 43 5.01 -13.62 -3.52
CA MET A 43 4.93 -14.31 -2.23
C MET A 43 6.04 -15.35 -2.03
N ASP A 44 6.55 -15.95 -3.11
CA ASP A 44 7.73 -16.81 -3.06
C ASP A 44 9.00 -16.01 -2.75
N ALA A 45 9.27 -14.97 -3.53
CA ALA A 45 10.45 -14.12 -3.36
C ALA A 45 10.50 -13.38 -2.01
N SER A 46 9.33 -12.97 -1.49
CA SER A 46 9.27 -12.31 -0.19
C SER A 46 9.19 -13.28 0.99
N GLU A 47 8.78 -14.53 0.75
CA GLU A 47 8.34 -15.49 1.77
C GLU A 47 7.21 -14.97 2.69
N MET A 48 6.49 -13.94 2.22
CA MET A 48 5.44 -13.27 2.99
C MET A 48 4.07 -13.42 2.35
N ASN A 49 3.05 -13.43 3.19
CA ASN A 49 1.66 -13.44 2.77
C ASN A 49 1.24 -12.02 2.35
N LEU A 50 1.35 -11.73 1.05
CA LEU A 50 1.03 -10.44 0.45
C LEU A 50 -0.44 -10.33 -0.01
N THR A 51 -1.32 -11.26 0.36
CA THR A 51 -2.72 -11.25 -0.11
C THR A 51 -3.48 -9.97 0.27
N ASP A 52 -3.34 -9.46 1.50
CA ASP A 52 -3.99 -8.21 1.90
C ASP A 52 -3.44 -7.01 1.10
N PHE A 53 -2.12 -6.97 0.89
CA PHE A 53 -1.50 -5.96 0.03
C PHE A 53 -2.10 -5.99 -1.39
N PHE A 54 -2.18 -7.16 -2.03
CA PHE A 54 -2.74 -7.27 -3.37
C PHE A 54 -4.21 -6.87 -3.44
N LYS A 55 -5.02 -7.17 -2.41
CA LYS A 55 -6.41 -6.73 -2.33
C LYS A 55 -6.51 -5.21 -2.20
N LYS A 56 -5.73 -4.62 -1.31
CA LYS A 56 -5.72 -3.16 -1.07
C LYS A 56 -5.25 -2.37 -2.28
N MET A 57 -4.29 -2.91 -3.04
CA MET A 57 -3.84 -2.33 -4.31
C MET A 57 -4.78 -2.62 -5.48
N GLY A 58 -5.86 -3.39 -5.28
CA GLY A 58 -6.83 -3.73 -6.32
C GLY A 58 -6.35 -4.76 -7.34
N LEU A 59 -5.24 -5.46 -7.06
CA LEU A 59 -4.66 -6.49 -7.93
C LEU A 59 -5.37 -7.84 -7.75
N LEU A 60 -5.67 -8.24 -6.51
CA LEU A 60 -6.34 -9.50 -6.20
C LEU A 60 -7.85 -9.31 -6.04
N ARG A 61 -8.58 -9.44 -7.15
CA ARG A 61 -10.04 -9.31 -7.24
C ARG A 61 -10.58 -10.05 -8.45
N GLU A 62 -11.89 -10.30 -8.46
CA GLU A 62 -12.57 -10.78 -9.66
C GLU A 62 -12.50 -9.72 -10.77
N ILE A 63 -12.09 -10.16 -11.95
CA ILE A 63 -11.97 -9.36 -13.16
C ILE A 63 -12.57 -10.16 -14.31
N ASN A 64 -13.39 -9.52 -15.12
CA ASN A 64 -13.87 -10.07 -16.38
C ASN A 64 -14.10 -8.91 -17.36
N MET A 65 -13.04 -8.51 -18.07
CA MET A 65 -13.11 -7.37 -18.98
C MET A 65 -12.09 -7.48 -20.11
N LYS A 66 -12.35 -6.75 -21.20
CA LYS A 66 -11.39 -6.56 -22.27
C LYS A 66 -10.57 -5.31 -22.03
N VAL A 67 -9.24 -5.42 -22.16
CA VAL A 67 -8.30 -4.30 -22.02
C VAL A 67 -7.54 -4.13 -23.33
N GLY A 68 -7.55 -2.92 -23.87
CA GLY A 68 -6.75 -2.54 -25.04
C GLY A 68 -5.46 -1.89 -24.58
N ASP A 69 -4.33 -2.51 -24.90
CA ASP A 69 -2.99 -1.99 -24.62
C ASP A 69 -2.07 -2.44 -25.78
N TYR A 70 -1.62 -1.46 -26.57
CA TYR A 70 -0.80 -1.67 -27.78
C TYR A 70 -1.29 -2.79 -28.73
N GLY A 71 -2.60 -2.87 -29.00
CA GLY A 71 -3.18 -3.82 -29.95
C GLY A 71 -4.68 -4.07 -29.74
N PRO A 72 -5.25 -5.10 -30.41
CA PRO A 72 -6.64 -5.50 -30.20
C PRO A 72 -6.89 -5.86 -28.74
N ALA A 73 -8.03 -5.42 -28.21
CA ALA A 73 -8.37 -5.64 -26.81
C ALA A 73 -8.36 -7.13 -26.44
N LYS A 74 -7.67 -7.44 -25.35
CA LYS A 74 -7.48 -8.80 -24.85
C LYS A 74 -8.40 -9.05 -23.65
N GLN A 75 -8.97 -10.25 -23.60
CA GLN A 75 -9.79 -10.67 -22.47
C GLN A 75 -8.90 -10.95 -21.25
N ILE A 76 -9.18 -10.31 -20.13
CA ILE A 76 -8.58 -10.59 -18.83
C ILE A 76 -9.68 -11.13 -17.92
N THR A 77 -9.49 -12.35 -17.43
CA THR A 77 -10.42 -13.01 -16.52
C THR A 77 -9.67 -13.53 -15.31
N ILE A 78 -9.97 -12.98 -14.13
CA ILE A 78 -9.58 -13.53 -12.83
C ILE A 78 -10.87 -13.98 -12.16
N THR A 79 -11.04 -15.29 -11.97
CA THR A 79 -12.26 -15.86 -11.39
C THR A 79 -12.19 -15.86 -9.86
N LYS A 80 -13.33 -16.13 -9.22
CA LYS A 80 -13.41 -16.32 -7.77
C LYS A 80 -12.53 -17.46 -7.29
N GLU A 81 -12.43 -18.54 -8.05
CA GLU A 81 -11.59 -19.70 -7.76
C GLU A 81 -10.11 -19.29 -7.74
N MET A 82 -9.67 -18.53 -8.76
CA MET A 82 -8.29 -18.02 -8.81
C MET A 82 -7.98 -17.09 -7.63
N VAL A 83 -8.93 -16.25 -7.22
CA VAL A 83 -8.78 -15.41 -6.01
C VAL A 83 -8.60 -16.30 -4.77
N GLY A 84 -9.48 -17.29 -4.59
CA GLY A 84 -9.42 -18.23 -3.47
C GLY A 84 -8.13 -19.06 -3.44
N GLU A 85 -7.59 -19.44 -4.61
CA GLU A 85 -6.30 -20.11 -4.72
C GLU A 85 -5.16 -19.23 -4.20
N ILE A 86 -5.12 -17.95 -4.58
CA ILE A 86 -4.09 -17.02 -4.11
C ILE A 86 -4.20 -16.76 -2.61
N GLU A 87 -5.42 -16.62 -2.08
CA GLU A 87 -5.66 -16.50 -0.65
C GLU A 87 -5.17 -17.73 0.11
N ASN A 88 -5.48 -18.93 -0.39
CA ASN A 88 -5.01 -20.18 0.21
C ASN A 88 -3.50 -20.33 0.11
N TYR A 89 -2.91 -19.96 -1.03
CA TYR A 89 -1.46 -19.98 -1.24
C TYR A 89 -0.72 -19.10 -0.23
N GLY A 90 -1.24 -17.88 0.00
CA GLY A 90 -0.67 -16.95 0.98
C GLY A 90 -0.64 -17.48 2.42
N LYS A 91 -1.56 -18.39 2.81
CA LYS A 91 -1.57 -19.00 4.15
C LYS A 91 -0.33 -19.86 4.44
N SER A 92 0.40 -20.29 3.41
CA SER A 92 1.66 -21.03 3.56
C SER A 92 2.87 -20.13 3.88
N LYS A 93 2.70 -18.81 3.82
CA LYS A 93 3.76 -17.81 3.95
C LYS A 93 3.70 -17.10 5.30
N SER A 94 4.81 -16.48 5.69
CA SER A 94 4.89 -15.69 6.94
C SER A 94 4.03 -14.43 6.85
N PRO A 95 3.48 -13.91 7.97
CA PRO A 95 2.81 -12.62 7.94
C PRO A 95 3.79 -11.50 7.59
N VAL A 96 3.31 -10.48 6.89
CA VAL A 96 4.06 -9.23 6.70
C VAL A 96 4.29 -8.58 8.07
N PRO A 97 5.49 -8.06 8.39
CA PRO A 97 5.79 -7.47 9.69
C PRO A 97 5.13 -6.10 9.94
N THR A 98 4.04 -5.79 9.23
CA THR A 98 3.19 -4.62 9.40
C THR A 98 1.81 -4.90 8.80
N PRO A 99 0.72 -4.42 9.42
CA PRO A 99 -0.63 -4.56 8.88
C PRO A 99 -0.96 -3.51 7.81
N VAL A 100 -0.08 -2.54 7.54
CA VAL A 100 -0.35 -1.39 6.63
C VAL A 100 0.72 -1.22 5.56
N ILE A 101 1.38 -2.32 5.15
CA ILE A 101 2.44 -2.30 4.13
C ILE A 101 2.01 -1.62 2.83
N TYR A 102 0.72 -1.63 2.50
CA TYR A 102 0.14 -0.95 1.34
C TYR A 102 0.23 0.59 1.41
N TYR A 103 0.70 1.17 2.51
CA TYR A 103 1.03 2.59 2.64
C TYR A 103 2.54 2.90 2.52
N ILE A 104 3.39 1.91 2.25
CA ILE A 104 4.83 2.14 2.12
C ILE A 104 5.15 3.04 0.92
N SER A 105 6.11 3.93 1.11
CA SER A 105 6.68 4.78 0.06
C SER A 105 8.14 5.11 0.37
N GLY A 106 8.84 5.74 -0.57
CA GLY A 106 10.19 6.26 -0.31
C GLY A 106 10.27 7.20 0.89
N ASN A 107 9.18 7.95 1.16
CA ASN A 107 9.11 8.91 2.25
C ASN A 107 8.88 8.28 3.63
N SER A 108 8.38 7.05 3.69
CA SER A 108 8.09 6.32 4.94
C SER A 108 9.01 5.12 5.18
N LEU A 109 9.96 4.87 4.27
CA LEU A 109 10.82 3.70 4.31
C LEU A 109 11.59 3.56 5.63
N ASP A 110 12.15 4.65 6.14
CA ASP A 110 12.86 4.65 7.42
C ASP A 110 11.94 4.42 8.62
N THR A 111 10.69 4.89 8.54
CA THR A 111 9.65 4.63 9.55
C THR A 111 9.41 3.12 9.69
N TYR A 112 9.29 2.40 8.57
CA TYR A 112 9.10 0.94 8.59
C TYR A 112 10.34 0.19 9.08
N LYS A 113 11.54 0.56 8.61
CA LYS A 113 12.79 -0.10 9.03
C LYS A 113 13.06 0.03 10.51
N LYS A 114 12.94 1.25 11.02
CA LYS A 114 13.25 1.58 12.41
C LYS A 114 12.04 1.39 13.32
N GLN A 115 10.90 0.95 12.78
CA GLN A 115 9.64 0.73 13.50
C GLN A 115 9.25 1.94 14.37
N LEU A 116 9.33 3.14 13.79
CA LEU A 116 9.15 4.38 14.53
C LEU A 116 7.68 4.72 14.71
N SER A 117 7.26 4.89 15.97
CA SER A 117 5.91 5.37 16.28
C SER A 117 5.69 6.80 15.80
N VAL A 118 4.45 7.09 15.36
CA VAL A 118 3.99 8.44 15.02
C VAL A 118 4.21 9.39 16.20
N GLN A 119 4.73 10.57 15.89
CA GLN A 119 4.81 11.71 16.81
C GLN A 119 3.99 12.85 16.23
N GLY A 120 3.26 13.56 17.08
CA GLY A 120 2.45 14.69 16.68
C GLY A 120 1.67 15.25 17.86
N VAL A 121 1.16 16.46 17.69
CA VAL A 121 0.32 17.12 18.67
C VAL A 121 -1.00 17.50 18.01
N PHE A 122 -2.12 17.09 18.62
CA PHE A 122 -3.46 17.35 18.12
C PHE A 122 -3.66 18.82 17.76
N ASN A 123 -4.23 19.07 16.58
CA ASN A 123 -4.45 20.37 15.94
C ASN A 123 -3.21 21.24 15.67
N GLN A 124 -1.98 20.78 15.95
CA GLN A 124 -0.77 21.52 15.61
C GLN A 124 -0.21 21.13 14.24
N GLY A 125 0.42 22.09 13.57
CA GLY A 125 1.03 21.89 12.25
C GLY A 125 0.01 21.62 11.13
N VAL A 126 -1.26 21.98 11.33
CA VAL A 126 -2.34 21.81 10.35
C VAL A 126 -2.76 23.18 9.82
N SER A 127 -2.67 23.39 8.51
CA SER A 127 -3.22 24.58 7.85
C SER A 127 -4.41 24.21 6.96
N ASN A 128 -5.43 25.07 6.93
CA ASN A 128 -6.62 24.85 6.10
C ASN A 128 -6.41 25.39 4.68
N GLY A 129 -6.92 24.66 3.70
CA GLY A 129 -7.10 25.09 2.32
C GLY A 129 -8.55 24.90 1.85
N ASN A 130 -8.83 25.19 0.59
CA ASN A 130 -10.14 24.89 0.01
C ASN A 130 -10.32 23.38 -0.13
N LEU A 131 -11.28 22.79 0.60
CA LEU A 131 -11.54 21.34 0.65
C LEU A 131 -10.26 20.50 0.86
N SER A 132 -9.30 21.05 1.61
CA SER A 132 -7.99 20.46 1.82
C SER A 132 -7.38 20.94 3.14
N LYS A 133 -6.39 20.20 3.61
CA LYS A 133 -5.51 20.58 4.71
C LYS A 133 -4.07 20.26 4.34
N THR A 134 -3.12 21.00 4.87
CA THR A 134 -1.70 20.67 4.80
C THR A 134 -1.20 20.36 6.20
N VAL A 135 -0.48 19.25 6.35
CA VAL A 135 0.08 18.80 7.63
C VAL A 135 1.60 18.87 7.57
N SER A 136 2.21 19.61 8.50
CA SER A 136 3.67 19.79 8.58
C SER A 136 4.35 18.59 9.23
N HIS A 137 5.42 18.10 8.60
CA HIS A 137 6.23 17.00 9.13
C HIS A 137 7.22 17.45 10.21
N SER A 138 7.37 18.77 10.43
CA SER A 138 8.07 19.28 11.61
C SER A 138 7.35 18.91 12.91
N VAL A 139 6.02 18.77 12.84
CA VAL A 139 5.14 18.38 13.95
C VAL A 139 4.77 16.90 13.86
N TRP A 140 4.30 16.45 12.69
CA TRP A 140 3.82 15.09 12.47
C TRP A 140 4.90 14.21 11.84
N LYS A 141 5.64 13.49 12.69
CA LYS A 141 6.78 12.66 12.28
C LYS A 141 6.42 11.18 12.26
N ASN A 142 7.18 10.39 11.51
CA ASN A 142 7.06 8.93 11.43
C ASN A 142 5.67 8.46 10.97
N VAL A 143 4.98 9.29 10.17
CA VAL A 143 3.68 8.96 9.60
C VAL A 143 3.89 8.18 8.29
N VAL A 144 3.10 7.14 8.04
CA VAL A 144 3.15 6.39 6.76
C VAL A 144 2.08 6.86 5.78
N ALA A 145 0.91 7.24 6.30
CA ALA A 145 -0.18 7.85 5.56
C ALA A 145 -1.07 8.67 6.49
N PHE A 146 -1.88 9.54 5.92
CA PHE A 146 -2.99 10.21 6.58
C PHE A 146 -4.30 9.67 6.02
N GLU A 147 -5.21 9.27 6.92
CA GLU A 147 -6.56 8.82 6.61
C GLU A 147 -7.55 9.95 6.95
N THR A 148 -8.40 10.35 5.99
CA THR A 148 -9.48 11.31 6.23
C THR A 148 -10.80 10.56 6.35
N TYR A 149 -11.58 10.88 7.38
CA TYR A 149 -12.85 10.21 7.67
C TYR A 149 -14.04 11.15 7.61
N ALA A 150 -15.19 10.65 7.16
CA ALA A 150 -16.52 11.24 7.34
C ALA A 150 -17.33 10.36 8.31
N GLY A 151 -17.41 10.75 9.59
CA GLY A 151 -17.90 9.85 10.63
C GLY A 151 -17.01 8.61 10.72
N ASN A 152 -17.58 7.43 10.54
CA ASN A 152 -16.82 6.17 10.55
C ASN A 152 -16.30 5.74 9.17
N GLU A 153 -16.65 6.45 8.10
CA GLU A 153 -16.26 6.11 6.74
C GLU A 153 -14.90 6.70 6.39
N LEU A 154 -13.98 5.87 5.91
CA LEU A 154 -12.71 6.32 5.32
C LEU A 154 -12.99 6.87 3.93
N VAL A 155 -12.80 8.18 3.72
CA VAL A 155 -13.14 8.85 2.46
C VAL A 155 -11.92 9.24 1.63
N GLU A 156 -10.74 9.31 2.25
CA GLU A 156 -9.49 9.63 1.55
C GLU A 156 -8.30 9.01 2.27
N VAL A 157 -7.26 8.65 1.50
CA VAL A 157 -5.95 8.30 2.01
C VAL A 157 -4.90 9.14 1.28
N CYS A 158 -4.01 9.78 2.01
CA CYS A 158 -2.86 10.49 1.46
C CYS A 158 -1.57 9.87 1.99
N ILE A 159 -0.75 9.32 1.10
CA ILE A 159 0.58 8.80 1.47
C ILE A 159 1.46 9.97 1.91
N VAL A 160 2.27 9.76 2.95
CA VAL A 160 3.12 10.82 3.52
C VAL A 160 4.00 11.48 2.44
N GLY A 161 4.01 12.81 2.42
CA GLY A 161 4.72 13.64 1.47
C GLY A 161 3.97 13.92 0.15
N THR A 162 2.74 13.42 0.00
CA THR A 162 1.91 13.75 -1.16
C THR A 162 1.73 15.26 -1.29
N GLY A 163 1.93 15.80 -2.50
CA GLY A 163 1.81 17.23 -2.80
C GLY A 163 2.99 18.09 -2.35
N THR A 164 4.14 17.50 -2.01
CA THR A 164 5.37 18.23 -1.64
C THR A 164 6.61 17.50 -2.15
N ILE A 165 7.59 18.25 -2.67
CA ILE A 165 8.81 17.68 -3.29
C ILE A 165 9.83 17.24 -2.23
N ASP A 166 9.97 18.02 -1.15
CA ASP A 166 11.00 17.84 -0.13
C ASP A 166 10.53 17.03 1.10
N ASN A 167 9.33 16.45 1.03
CA ASN A 167 8.70 15.73 2.14
C ASN A 167 8.62 16.56 3.45
N SER A 168 8.52 17.89 3.37
CA SER A 168 8.33 18.76 4.55
C SER A 168 6.88 18.82 5.05
N SER A 169 5.93 18.43 4.20
CA SER A 169 4.51 18.41 4.52
C SER A 169 3.74 17.38 3.68
N THR A 170 2.48 17.13 4.05
CA THR A 170 1.53 16.38 3.22
C THR A 170 0.31 17.24 2.93
N PHE A 171 -0.04 17.37 1.65
CA PHE A 171 -1.31 17.89 1.20
C PHE A 171 -2.38 16.80 1.27
N ILE A 172 -3.47 17.07 1.97
CA ILE A 172 -4.53 16.12 2.26
C ILE A 172 -5.84 16.68 1.72
N ARG A 173 -6.55 15.90 0.89
CA ARG A 173 -7.93 16.25 0.52
C ARG A 173 -8.83 16.09 1.73
N TYR A 174 -9.64 17.12 1.97
CA TYR A 174 -10.58 17.22 3.07
C TYR A 174 -11.96 17.61 2.50
N PRO A 175 -12.64 16.66 1.84
CA PRO A 175 -13.89 16.93 1.13
C PRO A 175 -15.01 17.38 2.08
N LYS A 176 -16.07 17.97 1.53
CA LYS A 176 -17.24 18.36 2.31
C LYS A 176 -17.81 17.13 3.03
N GLY A 177 -18.06 17.26 4.34
CA GLY A 177 -18.52 16.16 5.18
C GLY A 177 -17.39 15.40 5.89
N ALA A 178 -16.12 15.66 5.56
CA ALA A 178 -15.00 15.15 6.34
C ALA A 178 -15.02 15.71 7.78
N THR A 179 -14.75 14.82 8.72
CA THR A 179 -14.87 15.03 10.17
C THR A 179 -13.54 15.01 10.90
N ARG A 180 -12.56 14.22 10.43
CA ARG A 180 -11.23 14.14 11.02
C ARG A 180 -10.17 13.68 10.03
N ILE A 181 -8.92 13.93 10.42
CA ILE A 181 -7.73 13.31 9.84
C ILE A 181 -7.05 12.50 10.94
N GLU A 182 -6.62 11.28 10.62
CA GLU A 182 -5.79 10.45 11.48
C GLU A 182 -4.46 10.14 10.78
N ALA A 183 -3.36 10.27 11.53
CA ALA A 183 -2.03 9.85 11.10
C ALA A 183 -1.85 8.36 11.38
N VAL A 184 -1.41 7.60 10.38
CA VAL A 184 -1.18 6.16 10.47
C VAL A 184 0.29 5.90 10.74
N SER A 185 0.57 5.06 11.74
CA SER A 185 1.88 4.53 12.09
C SER A 185 2.19 3.23 11.33
N TRP A 186 3.47 2.82 11.29
CA TRP A 186 3.90 1.59 10.61
C TRP A 186 3.20 0.33 11.13
N ASP A 187 2.80 0.32 12.40
CA ASP A 187 2.08 -0.76 13.06
C ASP A 187 0.55 -0.69 12.85
N GLY A 188 0.08 0.28 12.06
CA GLY A 188 -1.33 0.52 11.82
C GLY A 188 -2.04 1.27 12.95
N LYS A 189 -1.34 1.78 13.98
CA LYS A 189 -1.97 2.64 14.98
C LYS A 189 -2.37 3.98 14.37
N ARG A 190 -3.59 4.44 14.65
CA ARG A 190 -4.10 5.74 14.22
C ARG A 190 -4.00 6.76 15.36
N THR A 191 -3.45 7.93 15.05
CA THR A 191 -3.36 9.08 15.97
C THR A 191 -4.15 10.24 15.40
N LEU A 192 -5.08 10.80 16.18
CA LEU A 192 -5.95 11.89 15.73
C LEU A 192 -5.13 13.17 15.47
N VAL A 193 -5.16 13.66 14.23
CA VAL A 193 -4.45 14.87 13.80
C VAL A 193 -5.26 16.11 14.07
N CYS A 194 -6.51 16.10 13.60
CA CYS A 194 -7.48 17.17 13.82
C CYS A 194 -8.90 16.64 13.67
N GLY A 195 -9.89 17.38 14.16
CA GLY A 195 -11.31 17.02 14.09
C GLY A 195 -11.74 16.13 15.25
N THR A 196 -12.82 15.36 15.07
CA THR A 196 -13.44 14.56 16.14
C THR A 196 -13.75 13.14 15.65
N ARG A 197 -13.63 12.17 16.57
CA ARG A 197 -14.10 10.79 16.38
C ARG A 197 -15.60 10.71 16.56
#